data_AF-A0AA95K282-F1
#
_entry.id   AF-A0AA95K282-F1
#
_cell.length_a   1.000
_cell.length_b   1.000
_cell.length_c   1.000
_cell.angle_alpha   90.00
_cell.angle_beta   90.00
_cell.angle_gamma   90.00
#
_symmetry.space_group_name_H-M   'P 1'
#
loop_
_entity.id
_entity.type
_entity.pdbx_description
1 polymer ?
#
loop_
_entity_poly.entity_id
_entity_poly.type
_entity_poly.pdbx_seq_one_letter_code
_entity_poly.pdbx_strand_id
1 'polypeptide(L)' 'MGAIAGLHYVDTDNAVAVGAANFKDAQGYAMGYRHKFSENIAATMSASGTSNGDEVMAASASIGW' A
#
# COMPACT_ATOMS: atom_id res chain seq x y z
N MET A 1 -0.45 -9.91 -6.94
CA MET A 1 0.13 -8.66 -6.42
C MET A 1 -0.47 -7.38 -7.04
N GLY A 2 -1.76 -7.36 -7.40
CA GLY A 2 -2.43 -6.14 -7.86
C GLY A 2 -3.00 -5.26 -6.73
N ALA A 3 -3.18 -5.84 -5.53
CA ALA A 3 -3.82 -5.17 -4.40
C ALA A 3 -2.99 -4.02 -3.81
N ILE A 4 -1.65 -4.13 -3.75
CA ILE A 4 -0.76 -3.03 -3.30
C ILE A 4 -0.87 -1.81 -4.23
N ALA A 5 -0.92 -2.05 -5.55
CA ALA A 5 -0.98 -0.99 -6.55
C ALA A 5 -2.29 -0.18 -6.47
N GLY A 6 -3.35 -0.74 -5.88
CA GLY A 6 -4.63 -0.08 -5.66
C GLY A 6 -4.76 0.67 -4.33
N LEU A 7 -3.73 0.68 -3.47
CA LEU A 7 -3.81 1.38 -2.18
C LEU A 7 -3.83 2.89 -2.37
N HIS A 8 -4.96 3.50 -2.02
CA HIS A 8 -5.16 4.94 -2.06
C HIS A 8 -4.95 5.55 -0.68
N TYR A 9 -4.02 6.50 -0.59
CA TYR A 9 -3.71 7.23 0.64
C TYR A 9 -4.24 8.65 0.50
N VAL A 10 -5.17 9.02 1.38
CA VAL A 10 -5.69 10.38 1.47
C VAL A 10 -4.61 11.33 1.99
N ASP A 11 -4.70 12.61 1.62
CA ASP A 11 -3.71 13.62 1.99
C ASP A 11 -3.89 14.04 3.46
N THR A 12 -3.17 13.37 4.34
CA THR A 12 -3.13 13.58 5.79
C THR A 12 -1.77 13.13 6.31
N ASP A 13 -1.39 13.59 7.51
CA ASP A 13 -0.12 13.22 8.16
C ASP A 13 0.02 11.71 8.34
N ASN A 14 -1.10 11.02 8.61
CA ASN A 14 -1.14 9.59 8.85
C ASN A 14 -2.32 8.97 8.10
N ALA A 15 -2.03 8.11 7.12
CA ALA A 15 -3.04 7.46 6.30
C ALA A 15 -2.89 5.95 6.34
N VAL A 16 -3.99 5.24 6.63
CA VAL A 16 -4.10 3.79 6.48
C VAL A 16 -4.95 3.50 5.25
N ALA A 17 -4.46 2.60 4.41
CA ALA A 17 -5.14 2.14 3.20
C ALA A 17 -5.35 0.63 3.27
N VAL A 18 -6.52 0.17 2.83
CA VAL A 18 -6.84 -1.26 2.72
C VAL A 18 -7.44 -1.49 1.34
N GLY A 19 -7.05 -2.56 0.68
CA GLY A 19 -7.50 -2.91 -0.65
C GLY A 19 -7.69 -4.40 -0.81
N ALA A 20 -8.58 -4.78 -1.72
CA ALA A 20 -8.73 -6.14 -2.19
C ALA A 20 -8.66 -6.13 -3.72
N ALA A 21 -8.07 -7.17 -4.31
CA ALA A 21 -7.99 -7.29 -5.76
C ALA A 21 -8.03 -8.76 -6.16
N ASN A 22 -8.80 -9.07 -7.20
CA ASN A 22 -8.74 -10.38 -7.84
C ASN A 22 -7.63 -10.36 -8.91
N PHE A 23 -6.75 -11.36 -8.91
CA PHE A 23 -5.72 -11.50 -9.92
C PHE A 23 -5.67 -12.95 -10.41
N LYS A 24 -6.03 -13.17 -11.68
CA LYS A 24 -6.27 -14.50 -12.25
C LYS A 24 -7.27 -15.27 -11.36
N ASP A 25 -6.88 -16.46 -10.90
CA ASP A 25 -7.71 -17.38 -10.10
C ASP A 25 -7.54 -17.18 -8.58
N ALA A 26 -6.85 -16.12 -8.14
CA ALA A 26 -6.58 -15.86 -6.73
C ALA A 26 -7.22 -14.54 -6.25
N GLN A 27 -7.71 -14.55 -5.01
CA GLN A 27 -8.16 -13.36 -4.30
C GLN A 27 -6.97 -12.78 -3.53
N GLY A 28 -6.73 -11.49 -3.69
CA GLY A 28 -5.65 -10.76 -3.02
C GLY A 28 -6.18 -9.70 -2.07
N TYR A 29 -5.47 -9.48 -0.97
CA TYR A 29 -5.70 -8.37 -0.05
C TYR A 29 -4.41 -7.58 0.13
N ALA A 30 -4.54 -6.30 0.43
CA ALA A 30 -3.43 -5.44 0.79
C ALA A 30 -3.83 -4.48 1.90
N MET A 31 -2.85 -4.13 2.72
CA MET A 31 -2.94 -3.08 3.72
C MET A 31 -1.67 -2.24 3.67
N GLY A 32 -1.78 -0.96 3.99
CA GLY A 32 -0.62 -0.11 4.05
C GLY A 32 -0.84 1.09 4.93
N TYR A 33 0.29 1.67 5.34
CA TYR A 33 0.35 2.86 6.16
C TYR A 33 1.32 3.84 5.50
N ARG A 34 0.93 5.11 5.48
CA ARG A 34 1.76 6.22 5.04
C ARG A 34 1.84 7.26 6.14
N HIS A 35 3.05 7.76 6.35
CA HIS A 35 3.31 8.93 7.16
C HIS A 35 3.83 10.06 6.28
N LYS A 36 3.22 11.24 6.37
CA LYS A 36 3.64 12.47 5.70
C LYS A 36 4.33 13.35 6.75
N PHE A 37 5.63 13.57 6.58
CA PHE A 37 6.45 14.39 7.49
C PHE A 37 6.33 15.88 7.16
N SER A 38 6.10 16.20 5.89
CA SER A 38 5.83 17.52 5.35
C SER A 38 5.08 17.38 4.04
N GLU A 39 4.60 18.48 3.47
CA GLU A 39 3.93 18.47 2.15
C GLU A 39 4.78 17.81 1.05
N ASN A 40 6.10 17.83 1.21
CA ASN A 40 7.04 17.34 0.23
C ASN A 40 7.69 16.01 0.61
N ILE A 41 7.50 15.49 1.82
CA ILE A 41 8.19 14.29 2.31
C ILE A 41 7.19 13.31 2.91
N ALA A 42 7.18 12.08 2.40
CA ALA A 42 6.38 10.99 2.96
C ALA A 42 7.11 9.66 2.90
N ALA A 43 6.77 8.75 3.80
CA ALA A 43 7.18 7.35 3.78
C ALA A 43 5.95 6.45 3.81
N THR A 44 6.00 5.35 3.08
CA THR A 44 4.90 4.38 2.96
C THR A 44 5.44 2.97 3.21
N MET A 45 4.67 2.17 3.94
CA MET A 45 4.86 0.72 4.05
C MET A 45 3.56 0.01 3.71
N SER A 46 3.64 -1.16 3.10
CA SER A 46 2.48 -1.94 2.71
C SER A 46 2.79 -3.44 2.70
N ALA A 47 1.76 -4.22 2.97
CA ALA A 47 1.76 -5.66 2.98
C ALA A 47 0.62 -6.15 2.10
N SER A 48 0.81 -7.26 1.40
CA SER A 48 -0.28 -7.94 0.70
C SER A 48 -0.10 -9.44 0.68
N GLY A 49 -1.24 -10.12 0.64
CA GLY A 49 -1.32 -11.56 0.53
C GLY A 49 -2.25 -11.98 -0.61
N THR A 50 -2.16 -13.24 -1.02
CA THR A 50 -3.17 -13.89 -1.86
C THR A 50 -3.70 -15.16 -1.20
N SER A 51 -4.88 -15.62 -1.62
CA SER A 51 -5.49 -16.88 -1.18
C SER A 51 -4.62 -18.12 -1.43
N ASN A 52 -3.59 -18.00 -2.26
CA ASN A 52 -2.68 -19.10 -2.62
C ASN A 52 -1.36 -19.07 -1.83
N GLY A 53 -1.26 -18.21 -0.81
CA GLY A 53 -0.11 -18.17 0.10
C GLY A 53 1.03 -17.24 -0.33
N ASP A 54 0.87 -16.48 -1.41
CA ASP A 54 1.86 -15.44 -1.77
C ASP A 54 1.77 -14.27 -0.80
N GLU A 55 2.90 -13.81 -0.27
CA GLU A 55 3.01 -12.64 0.61
C GLU A 55 4.10 -11.69 0.09
N VAL A 56 3.84 -10.39 0.11
CA VAL A 56 4.83 -9.34 -0.23
C VAL A 56 4.70 -8.18 0.73
N MET A 57 5.87 -7.66 1.08
CA MET A 57 6.03 -6.41 1.80
C MET A 57 6.71 -5.39 0.88
N ALA A 58 6.28 -4.14 0.93
CA ALA A 58 6.89 -3.05 0.19
C ALA A 58 7.01 -1.82 1.09
N ALA A 59 8.14 -1.12 0.98
CA ALA A 59 8.39 0.14 1.65
C ALA A 59 8.94 1.15 0.65
N SER A 60 8.56 2.41 0.79
CA SER A 60 9.00 3.49 -0.08
C SER A 60 9.04 4.83 0.66
N ALA A 61 9.78 5.78 0.09
CA ALA A 61 9.78 7.17 0.50
C ALA A 61 9.68 8.06 -0.73
N SER A 62 9.07 9.23 -0.58
CA SER A 62 8.91 10.24 -1.64
C SER A 62 9.38 11.59 -1.16
N ILE A 63 10.09 12.30 -2.03
CA ILE A 63 10.57 13.68 -1.81
C ILE A 63 10.17 14.50 -3.05
N GLY A 64 9.41 15.58 -2.85
CA GLY A 64 9.02 16.54 -3.90
C GLY A 64 9.75 17.87 -3.76
N TRP A 65 9.93 18.58 -4.88
CA TRP A 65 10.50 19.93 -4.94
C TRP A 65 9.60 20.85 -5.78
#